data_AF-B7FYC6-F1
#
_entry.id   AF-B7FYC6-F1
#
_cell.length_a   1.000
_cell.length_b   1.000
_cell.length_c   1.000
_cell.angle_alpha   90.00
_cell.angle_beta   90.00
_cell.angle_gamma   90.00
#
_symmetry.space_group_name_H-M   'P 1'
#
loop_
_entity.id
_entity.type
_entity.pdbx_description
1 polymer ?
#
loop_
_entity_poly.entity_id
_entity_poly.type
_entity_poly.pdbx_seq_one_letter_code
_entity_poly.pdbx_strand_id
1 'polypeptide(L)'
;MKNVVGLCLIQILALCWGDSLASTEQSRYCVGVSDSEFVCSDDPIGTLLSALSGEDPNLRAPQFIPGVPQRIDGTDAEQAAIKDVLDRMDKYFFDEIFSNPEYKEVRSECWNTNELCGFWAAIGECESNRVFMLPNCAAACRFCLLLHTNIGEE
;
A
#
# COMPACT_ATOMS: atom_id res chain seq x y z
N MET A 1 -24.92 -4.34 11.88
CA MET A 1 -24.54 -3.99 10.50
C MET A 1 -25.64 -3.07 9.96
N LYS A 2 -25.39 -1.77 9.91
CA LYS A 2 -26.30 -0.81 9.27
C LYS A 2 -25.61 -0.42 7.97
N ASN A 3 -26.12 -0.88 6.84
CA ASN A 3 -25.59 -0.52 5.53
C ASN A 3 -26.22 0.83 5.15
N VAL A 4 -25.39 1.82 4.84
CA VAL A 4 -25.83 3.13 4.35
C VAL A 4 -25.34 3.27 2.91
N VAL A 5 -26.26 3.30 1.95
CA VAL A 5 -25.98 3.51 0.53
C VAL A 5 -26.25 4.99 0.23
N GLY A 6 -25.27 5.73 -0.26
CA GLY A 6 -25.40 7.16 -0.59
C GLY A 6 -24.70 7.51 -1.90
N LEU A 7 -25.34 8.36 -2.72
CA LEU A 7 -24.82 8.86 -4.00
C LEU A 7 -23.99 10.14 -3.78
N CYS A 8 -22.75 10.15 -4.28
CA CYS A 8 -21.86 11.32 -4.18
C CYS A 8 -21.77 12.02 -5.55
N LEU A 9 -22.41 13.21 -5.69
CA LEU A 9 -22.26 14.04 -6.90
C LEU A 9 -21.02 14.91 -6.79
N ILE A 10 -20.20 14.89 -7.85
CA ILE A 10 -18.91 15.57 -7.93
C ILE A 10 -19.11 17.09 -8.06
N GLN A 11 -18.22 17.81 -7.37
CA GLN A 11 -17.92 19.25 -7.39
C GLN A 11 -18.54 20.08 -6.24
N ILE A 12 -17.62 20.46 -5.32
CA ILE A 12 -17.72 21.44 -4.25
C ILE A 12 -18.14 20.86 -2.88
N LEU A 13 -17.12 20.66 -2.03
CA LEU A 13 -17.14 20.36 -0.59
C LEU A 13 -17.73 19.00 -0.19
N ALA A 14 -16.83 18.10 0.22
CA ALA A 14 -17.12 16.78 0.74
C ALA A 14 -17.93 16.84 2.04
N LEU A 15 -19.23 16.55 1.97
CA LEU A 15 -20.02 15.97 3.04
C LEU A 15 -21.12 15.08 2.42
N CYS A 16 -21.10 13.77 2.70
CA CYS A 16 -22.22 12.89 2.43
C CYS A 16 -23.38 13.24 3.38
N TRP A 17 -24.49 13.77 2.86
CA TRP A 17 -25.71 13.99 3.64
C TRP A 17 -26.74 12.96 3.19
N GLY A 18 -27.15 12.09 4.12
CA GLY A 18 -28.33 11.23 3.97
C GLY A 18 -29.50 11.84 4.74
N ASP A 19 -30.64 12.02 4.06
CA ASP A 19 -31.86 12.58 4.65
C ASP A 19 -32.56 11.57 5.58
N SER A 20 -32.13 11.47 6.85
CA SER A 20 -33.03 11.24 8.01
C SER A 20 -32.26 11.13 9.33
N LEU A 21 -32.40 12.20 10.11
CA LEU A 21 -32.43 12.34 11.57
C LEU A 21 -31.86 11.21 12.46
N ALA A 22 -30.84 11.60 13.22
CA ALA A 22 -30.54 11.19 14.60
C ALA A 22 -29.83 9.84 14.84
N SER A 23 -28.52 9.80 14.60
CA SER A 23 -27.51 9.41 15.61
C SER A 23 -26.10 9.61 15.05
N THR A 24 -25.23 10.25 15.83
CA THR A 24 -23.76 10.17 15.79
C THR A 24 -23.16 9.05 14.94
N GLU A 25 -22.45 9.34 13.84
CA GLU A 25 -21.38 8.45 13.32
C GLU A 25 -20.55 9.18 12.27
N GLN A 26 -19.47 9.80 12.74
CA GLN A 26 -18.43 10.40 11.93
C GLN A 26 -17.38 9.32 11.66
N SER A 27 -17.76 8.32 10.85
CA SER A 27 -16.90 7.15 10.61
C SER A 27 -15.57 7.61 10.00
N ARG A 28 -14.45 7.25 10.63
CA ARG A 28 -13.11 7.72 10.20
C ARG A 28 -12.54 7.00 8.98
N TYR A 29 -13.07 5.84 8.63
CA TYR A 29 -12.53 5.00 7.56
C TYR A 29 -13.62 4.59 6.58
N CYS A 30 -13.40 4.83 5.29
CA CYS A 30 -14.31 4.47 4.21
C CYS A 30 -13.52 3.76 3.11
N VAL A 31 -14.11 2.73 2.51
CA VAL A 31 -13.56 2.08 1.31
C VAL A 31 -14.60 2.08 0.20
N GLY A 32 -14.16 2.40 -1.02
CA GLY A 32 -15.00 2.36 -2.21
C GLY A 32 -15.28 0.92 -2.64
N VAL A 33 -16.55 0.60 -2.86
CA VAL A 33 -17.00 -0.71 -3.38
C VAL A 33 -17.45 -0.62 -4.84
N SER A 34 -17.68 0.59 -5.36
CA SER A 34 -17.86 0.89 -6.79
C SER A 34 -17.55 2.36 -7.08
N ASP A 35 -17.63 2.79 -8.35
CA ASP A 35 -17.37 4.18 -8.79
C ASP A 35 -18.19 5.26 -8.06
N SER A 36 -19.27 4.87 -7.36
CA SER A 36 -20.14 5.79 -6.64
C SER A 36 -20.62 5.29 -5.28
N GLU A 37 -20.08 4.18 -4.78
CA GLU A 37 -20.52 3.56 -3.54
C GLU A 37 -19.35 3.35 -2.57
N PHE A 38 -19.57 3.74 -1.32
CA PHE A 38 -18.57 3.70 -0.27
C PHE A 38 -19.17 3.07 0.99
N VAL A 39 -18.41 2.18 1.62
CA VAL A 39 -18.75 1.59 2.91
C VAL A 39 -17.82 2.19 3.97
N CYS A 40 -18.41 2.80 5.00
CA CYS A 40 -17.67 3.46 6.06
C CYS A 40 -17.89 2.78 7.41
N SER A 41 -16.83 2.72 8.23
CA SER A 41 -16.85 2.19 9.59
C SER A 41 -15.71 2.79 10.42
N ASP A 42 -15.86 2.80 11.75
CA ASP A 42 -14.82 3.24 12.69
C ASP A 42 -13.78 2.16 13.01
N ASP A 43 -13.99 0.93 12.53
CA ASP A 43 -13.06 -0.19 12.62
C ASP A 43 -12.22 -0.30 11.34
N PRO A 44 -10.96 0.15 11.33
CA PRO A 44 -10.13 0.15 10.12
C PRO A 44 -9.83 -1.26 9.58
N ILE A 45 -9.77 -2.27 10.45
CA ILE A 45 -9.52 -3.66 10.04
C ILE A 45 -10.82 -4.26 9.49
N GLY A 46 -11.95 -4.01 10.14
CA GLY A 46 -13.27 -4.43 9.67
C GLY A 46 -13.65 -3.81 8.32
N THR A 47 -13.33 -2.53 8.10
CA THR A 47 -13.55 -1.84 6.81
C THR A 47 -12.68 -2.43 5.71
N LEU A 48 -11.41 -2.74 6.00
CA LEU A 48 -10.51 -3.41 5.06
C LEU A 48 -11.00 -4.83 4.72
N LEU A 49 -11.37 -5.63 5.73
CA LEU A 49 -11.90 -6.98 5.52
C LEU A 49 -13.22 -6.99 4.75
N SER A 50 -14.06 -5.97 4.96
CA SER A 50 -15.32 -5.81 4.22
C SER A 50 -15.07 -5.46 2.75
N ALA A 51 -14.09 -4.61 2.46
CA ALA A 51 -13.63 -4.36 1.09
C ALA A 51 -13.05 -5.61 0.41
N LEU A 52 -12.34 -6.44 1.18
CA LEU A 52 -11.82 -7.73 0.72
C LEU A 52 -12.92 -8.80 0.55
N SER A 53 -14.10 -8.63 1.16
CA SER A 53 -15.23 -9.56 1.02
C SER A 53 -16.10 -9.28 -0.22
N GLY A 54 -15.87 -8.15 -0.90
CA GLY A 54 -16.56 -7.73 -2.12
C GLY A 54 -15.69 -7.87 -3.36
N GLU A 55 -14.98 -8.97 -3.52
CA GLU A 55 -14.03 -9.19 -4.63
C GLU A 55 -14.71 -9.04 -5.99
N ASP A 56 -14.57 -7.86 -6.63
CA ASP A 56 -14.43 -7.83 -8.08
C ASP A 56 -13.10 -8.53 -8.38
N PRO A 57 -13.10 -9.65 -9.12
CA PRO A 57 -11.87 -10.35 -9.48
C PRO A 57 -10.87 -9.49 -10.29
N ASN A 58 -11.28 -8.30 -10.74
CA ASN A 58 -10.43 -7.30 -11.37
C ASN A 58 -9.93 -6.20 -10.42
N LEU A 59 -10.48 -6.09 -9.21
CA LEU A 59 -10.02 -5.14 -8.21
C LEU A 59 -8.92 -5.82 -7.38
N ARG A 60 -7.66 -5.66 -7.83
CA ARG A 60 -6.48 -6.07 -7.05
C ARG A 60 -6.67 -5.56 -5.62
N ALA A 61 -6.55 -6.46 -4.63
CA ALA A 61 -6.48 -6.09 -3.22
C ALA A 61 -5.59 -4.86 -3.07
N PRO A 62 -5.94 -3.89 -2.19
CA PRO A 62 -5.15 -2.66 -2.04
C PRO A 62 -3.70 -3.07 -1.76
N GLN A 63 -2.84 -2.90 -2.77
CA GLN A 63 -1.44 -3.31 -2.68
C GLN A 63 -0.84 -2.59 -1.49
N PHE A 64 -0.32 -3.34 -0.52
CA PHE A 64 0.39 -2.73 0.58
C PHE A 64 1.73 -2.27 0.03
N ILE A 65 1.81 -0.99 -0.35
CA ILE A 65 3.04 -0.37 -0.84
C ILE A 65 3.71 0.32 0.36
N PRO A 66 4.70 -0.31 1.02
CA PRO A 66 5.45 0.30 2.12
C PRO A 66 6.24 1.50 1.61
N GLY A 67 5.78 2.71 1.96
CA GLY A 67 6.42 3.97 1.62
C GLY A 67 5.61 4.83 0.65
N VAL A 68 6.31 5.61 -0.18
CA VAL A 68 5.67 6.47 -1.18
C VAL A 68 5.11 5.64 -2.35
N PRO A 69 4.02 6.09 -3.00
CA PRO A 69 3.52 5.43 -4.20
C PRO A 69 4.60 5.31 -5.27
N GLN A 70 4.68 4.14 -5.90
CA GLN A 70 5.70 3.84 -6.91
C GLN A 70 5.18 4.22 -8.30
N ARG A 71 6.01 4.91 -9.08
CA ARG A 71 5.69 5.29 -10.46
C ARG A 71 5.77 4.08 -11.37
N ILE A 72 4.75 3.91 -12.20
CA ILE A 72 4.65 2.84 -13.20
C ILE A 72 4.41 3.49 -14.56
N ASP A 73 5.50 3.88 -15.22
CA ASP A 73 5.49 4.53 -16.53
C ASP A 73 6.54 3.90 -17.46
N GLY A 74 6.70 4.47 -18.65
CA GLY A 74 7.57 3.94 -19.70
C GLY A 74 6.88 2.95 -20.63
N THR A 75 7.68 2.12 -21.30
CA THR A 75 7.22 1.06 -22.21
C THR A 75 6.47 -0.06 -21.47
N ASP A 76 5.67 -0.84 -22.18
CA ASP A 76 4.94 -1.97 -21.58
C ASP A 76 5.88 -2.97 -20.88
N ALA A 77 7.09 -3.16 -21.42
CA ALA A 77 8.11 -4.01 -20.82
C ALA A 77 8.65 -3.43 -19.51
N GLU A 78 8.93 -2.12 -19.46
CA GLU A 78 9.37 -1.44 -18.23
C GLU A 78 8.27 -1.47 -17.17
N GLN A 79 7.03 -1.16 -17.54
CA GLN A 79 5.89 -1.23 -16.63
C GLN A 79 5.67 -2.63 -16.08
N ALA A 80 5.82 -3.67 -16.91
CA ALA A 80 5.71 -5.06 -16.47
C ALA A 80 6.82 -5.41 -15.47
N ALA A 81 8.06 -4.99 -15.73
CA ALA A 81 9.18 -5.21 -14.82
C ALA A 81 9.01 -4.46 -13.48
N ILE A 82 8.52 -3.22 -13.51
CA ILE A 82 8.20 -2.45 -12.29
C ILE A 82 7.12 -3.18 -11.49
N LYS A 83 6.01 -3.58 -12.13
CA LYS A 83 4.91 -4.29 -11.45
C LYS A 83 5.38 -5.59 -10.81
N ASP A 84 6.25 -6.34 -11.49
CA ASP A 84 6.84 -7.57 -10.99
C ASP A 84 7.72 -7.34 -9.73
N VAL A 85 8.47 -6.23 -9.67
CA VAL A 85 9.14 -5.81 -8.43
C VAL A 85 8.15 -5.54 -7.30
N LEU A 86 7.08 -4.78 -7.57
CA LEU A 86 6.08 -4.43 -6.55
C LEU A 86 5.31 -5.64 -6.05
N ASP A 87 4.92 -6.56 -6.93
CA ASP A 87 4.24 -7.80 -6.57
C ASP A 87 5.17 -8.71 -5.74
N ARG A 88 6.47 -8.75 -6.07
CA ARG A 88 7.50 -9.43 -5.25
C ARG A 88 7.72 -8.80 -3.89
N MET A 89 7.63 -7.48 -3.80
CA MET A 89 7.76 -6.75 -2.55
C MET A 89 6.56 -7.02 -1.63
N ASP A 90 5.33 -7.00 -2.17
CA ASP A 90 4.12 -7.30 -1.42
C ASP A 90 4.21 -8.69 -0.75
N LYS A 91 4.57 -9.71 -1.54
CA LYS A 91 4.81 -11.06 -1.04
C LYS A 91 5.86 -11.11 0.07
N TYR A 92 6.98 -10.40 -0.10
CA TYR A 92 8.05 -10.32 0.88
C TYR A 92 7.56 -9.74 2.22
N PHE A 93 6.68 -8.74 2.19
CA PHE A 93 6.11 -8.17 3.41
C PHE A 93 5.21 -9.13 4.16
N PHE A 94 4.31 -9.82 3.47
CA PHE A 94 3.39 -10.76 4.12
C PHE A 94 4.08 -12.05 4.57
N ASP A 95 4.91 -12.64 3.72
CA ASP A 95 5.49 -13.96 3.99
C ASP A 95 6.68 -13.91 4.93
N GLU A 96 7.42 -12.79 4.94
CA GLU A 96 8.66 -12.67 5.71
C GLU A 96 8.52 -11.61 6.81
N ILE A 97 8.29 -10.34 6.45
CA ILE A 97 8.34 -9.21 7.41
C ILE A 97 7.31 -9.34 8.53
N PHE A 98 6.05 -9.62 8.19
CA PHE A 98 4.98 -9.70 9.18
C PHE A 98 4.90 -11.06 9.86
N SER A 99 5.33 -12.12 9.16
CA SER A 99 5.29 -13.49 9.66
C SER A 99 6.46 -13.82 10.60
N ASN A 100 7.58 -13.10 10.54
CA ASN A 100 8.76 -13.37 11.37
C ASN A 100 8.95 -12.30 12.49
N PRO A 101 9.07 -12.70 13.78
CA PRO A 101 9.32 -11.78 14.90
C PRO A 101 10.70 -11.12 14.87
N GLU A 102 11.70 -11.68 14.17
CA GLU A 102 13.02 -11.06 13.99
C GLU A 102 12.93 -9.69 13.32
N TYR A 103 11.96 -9.52 12.44
CA TYR A 103 11.73 -8.28 11.71
C TYR A 103 10.93 -7.25 12.50
N LYS A 104 10.55 -7.54 13.76
CA LYS A 104 9.64 -6.66 14.52
C LYS A 104 10.13 -5.23 14.63
N GLU A 105 11.41 -5.03 14.89
CA GLU A 105 12.00 -3.69 15.07
C GLU A 105 12.18 -2.95 13.72
N VAL A 106 12.20 -3.68 12.59
CA VAL A 106 12.37 -3.07 11.27
C VAL A 106 11.09 -2.69 10.54
N ARG A 107 9.94 -3.19 10.98
CA ARG A 107 8.69 -3.02 10.22
C ARG A 107 8.37 -1.55 9.99
N SER A 108 8.74 -0.70 10.94
CA SER A 108 8.60 0.77 10.88
C SER A 108 9.78 1.50 10.23
N GLU A 109 10.77 0.79 9.69
CA GLU A 109 11.94 1.38 9.03
C GLU A 109 12.08 0.88 7.58
N CYS A 110 11.33 -0.15 7.19
CA CYS A 110 11.37 -0.69 5.83
C CYS A 110 10.30 -0.09 4.93
N TRP A 111 10.70 0.91 4.14
CA TRP A 111 9.83 1.63 3.21
C TRP A 111 10.63 2.07 1.98
N ASN A 112 9.92 2.34 0.89
CA ASN A 112 10.44 3.08 -0.25
C ASN A 112 10.24 4.59 -0.02
N THR A 113 11.31 5.37 -0.03
CA THR A 113 11.27 6.83 0.17
C THR A 113 11.17 7.60 -1.14
N ASN A 114 11.39 6.93 -2.27
CA ASN A 114 11.31 7.51 -3.61
C ASN A 114 10.30 6.77 -4.48
N GLU A 115 9.58 7.50 -5.35
CA GLU A 115 8.61 6.93 -6.29
C GLU A 115 9.26 5.99 -7.33
N LEU A 116 10.59 6.03 -7.48
CA LEU A 116 11.34 5.23 -8.46
C LEU A 116 12.01 3.99 -7.92
N CYS A 117 11.82 3.66 -6.64
CA CYS A 117 12.43 2.45 -6.08
C CYS A 117 12.03 1.19 -6.86
N GLY A 118 10.78 1.08 -7.33
CA GLY A 118 10.33 -0.03 -8.17
C GLY A 118 11.07 -0.10 -9.52
N PHE A 119 11.27 1.05 -10.18
CA PHE A 119 12.01 1.14 -11.43
C PHE A 119 13.50 0.83 -11.25
N TRP A 120 14.14 1.46 -10.27
CA TRP A 120 15.56 1.25 -9.98
C TRP A 120 15.86 -0.20 -9.60
N ALA A 121 15.01 -0.82 -8.77
CA ALA A 121 15.13 -2.24 -8.48
C ALA A 121 14.95 -3.10 -9.74
N ALA A 122 14.01 -2.76 -10.62
CA ALA A 122 13.76 -3.51 -11.87
C ALA A 122 14.97 -3.50 -12.82
N ILE A 123 15.78 -2.44 -12.81
CA ILE A 123 16.99 -2.32 -13.64
C ILE A 123 18.28 -2.76 -12.93
N GLY A 124 18.21 -3.29 -11.70
CA GLY A 124 19.35 -3.87 -10.98
C GLY A 124 20.15 -2.89 -10.12
N GLU A 125 19.56 -1.78 -9.69
CA GLU A 125 20.21 -0.83 -8.78
C GLU A 125 20.38 -1.40 -7.36
N CYS A 126 19.59 -2.41 -6.97
CA CYS A 126 19.72 -3.05 -5.65
C CYS A 126 21.14 -3.61 -5.43
N GLU A 127 21.74 -4.16 -6.48
CA GLU A 127 23.11 -4.69 -6.50
C GLU A 127 24.11 -3.62 -6.91
N SER A 128 23.82 -2.88 -7.98
CA SER A 128 24.76 -1.94 -8.60
C SER A 128 24.97 -0.66 -7.79
N ASN A 129 23.98 -0.30 -6.96
CA ASN A 129 23.94 0.95 -6.19
C ASN A 129 23.35 0.71 -4.80
N ARG A 130 23.79 -0.39 -4.18
CA ARG A 130 23.31 -0.85 -2.87
C ARG A 130 23.39 0.23 -1.79
N VAL A 131 24.42 1.07 -1.81
CA VAL A 131 24.62 2.16 -0.81
C VAL A 131 23.47 3.16 -0.84
N PHE A 132 22.97 3.50 -2.03
CA PHE A 132 21.79 4.37 -2.15
C PHE A 132 20.50 3.60 -1.89
N MET A 133 20.38 2.40 -2.45
CA MET A 133 19.15 1.62 -2.39
C MET A 133 18.81 1.12 -0.98
N LEU A 134 19.81 0.83 -0.14
CA LEU A 134 19.59 0.33 1.22
C LEU A 134 18.76 1.29 2.09
N PRO A 135 19.15 2.57 2.28
CA PRO A 135 18.35 3.49 3.08
C PRO A 135 17.13 4.07 2.36
N ASN A 136 17.06 4.05 1.02
CA ASN A 136 15.99 4.72 0.27
C ASN A 136 14.93 3.76 -0.30
N CYS A 137 15.30 2.53 -0.58
CA CYS A 137 14.49 1.57 -1.33
C CYS A 137 14.54 0.17 -0.68
N ALA A 138 14.64 0.13 0.65
CA ALA A 138 14.80 -1.10 1.42
C ALA A 138 13.69 -2.12 1.14
N ALA A 139 12.46 -1.65 0.94
CA ALA A 139 11.33 -2.53 0.65
C ALA A 139 11.42 -3.12 -0.75
N ALA A 140 11.60 -2.30 -1.79
CA ALA A 140 11.71 -2.75 -3.18
C ALA A 140 12.89 -3.70 -3.40
N CYS A 141 14.01 -3.47 -2.70
CA CYS A 141 15.20 -4.33 -2.77
C CYS A 141 15.23 -5.49 -1.76
N ARG A 142 14.20 -5.62 -0.92
CA ARG A 142 14.14 -6.64 0.14
C ARG A 142 15.32 -6.59 1.12
N PHE A 143 15.74 -5.38 1.46
CA PHE A 143 16.84 -5.11 2.37
C PHE A 143 16.40 -4.77 3.79
N CYS A 144 15.12 -4.97 4.17
CA CYS A 144 14.62 -4.57 5.48
C CYS A 144 15.57 -4.99 6.61
N LEU A 145 15.88 -6.29 6.76
CA LEU A 145 16.74 -6.77 7.85
C LEU A 145 18.13 -6.11 7.90
N LEU A 146 18.59 -5.58 6.77
CA LEU A 146 19.90 -4.94 6.65
C LEU A 146 19.92 -3.51 7.19
N LEU A 147 18.78 -2.91 7.52
CA LEU A 147 18.68 -1.54 8.02
C LEU A 147 19.30 -1.33 9.41
N HIS A 148 19.34 -2.37 10.26
CA HIS A 148 19.94 -2.30 11.61
C HIS A 148 21.32 -2.94 11.68
N THR A 149 21.70 -3.66 10.63
CA THR A 149 23.04 -4.21 10.53
C THR A 149 23.92 -3.11 9.95
N ASN A 150 24.88 -2.59 10.71
CA ASN A 150 25.87 -1.62 10.25
C ASN A 150 26.77 -2.26 9.16
N ILE A 151 26.24 -2.54 7.96
CA ILE A 151 26.97 -3.13 6.82
C ILE A 151 27.30 -2.00 5.82
N GLY A 152 27.82 -0.88 6.33
CA GLY A 152 28.22 0.29 5.55
C GLY A 152 29.55 0.90 5.97
N GLU A 153 30.33 0.25 6.85
CA GLU A 153 31.61 0.76 7.36
C GLU A 153 32.83 -0.12 7.02
N GLU A 154 32.81 -0.89 5.92
CA GLU A 154 34.01 -1.58 5.43
C GLU A 154 34.33 -1.26 3.97
#